data_AF-A0ABD5LHE6-F1
#
_entry.id   AF-A0ABD5LHE6-F1
#
_cell.length_a   1.000
_cell.length_b   1.000
_cell.length_c   1.000
_cell.angle_alpha   90.00
_cell.angle_beta   90.00
_cell.angle_gamma   90.00
#
_symmetry.space_group_name_H-M   'P 1'
#
loop_
_entity.id
_entity.type
_entity.pdbx_description
1 polymer ?
#
loop_
_entity_poly.entity_id
_entity_poly.type
_entity_poly.pdbx_seq_one_letter_code
_entity_poly.pdbx_strand_id
1 'polypeptide(L)'
;MQISVTDAKGQLTELVRRAEAGDEIILTRHGHAAVLLVPVAAVADKKSRSATLEKVRKAVANKTNDGPDAAHSQDFLYDENGLPE
;
A
#
# COMPACT_ATOMS: atom_id res chain seq x y z
N MET A 1 -2.47 0.49 20.66
CA MET A 1 -1.75 -0.01 21.85
C MET A 1 -1.13 1.16 22.60
N GLN A 2 -1.09 1.14 23.94
CA GLN A 2 -0.43 2.18 24.75
C GLN A 2 0.73 1.57 25.54
N ILE A 3 1.88 2.25 25.56
CA ILE A 3 3.07 1.78 26.28
C ILE A 3 3.82 2.97 26.89
N SER A 4 4.35 2.81 28.11
CA SER A 4 5.16 3.86 28.72
C SER A 4 6.46 4.09 27.96
N VAL A 5 6.96 5.33 27.92
CA VAL A 5 8.26 5.65 27.30
C VAL A 5 9.40 4.82 27.92
N THR A 6 9.33 4.54 29.22
CA THR A 6 10.31 3.72 29.94
C THR A 6 10.31 2.28 29.43
N ASP A 7 9.14 1.68 29.27
CA ASP A 7 9.00 0.29 28.78
C ASP A 7 9.26 0.19 27.27
N ALA A 8 9.04 1.28 26.53
CA ALA A 8 9.30 1.35 25.10
C ALA A 8 10.80 1.36 24.77
N LYS A 9 11.65 1.89 25.66
CA LYS A 9 13.09 2.10 25.39
C LYS A 9 13.82 0.81 24.97
N GLY A 10 13.47 -0.34 25.54
CA GLY A 10 14.10 -1.63 25.24
C GLY A 10 13.59 -2.34 23.98
N GLN A 11 12.48 -1.87 23.39
CA GLN A 11 11.79 -2.53 22.29
C GLN A 11 11.36 -1.56 21.19
N LEU A 12 11.93 -0.34 21.18
CA LEU A 12 11.52 0.72 20.26
C LEU A 12 11.62 0.28 18.79
N THR A 13 12.64 -0.51 18.44
CA THR A 13 12.80 -1.06 17.09
C THR A 13 11.59 -1.91 16.66
N GLU A 14 11.09 -2.79 17.52
CA GLU A 14 9.92 -3.60 17.19
C GLU A 14 8.63 -2.77 17.20
N LEU A 15 8.52 -1.79 18.09
CA LEU A 15 7.38 -0.86 18.08
C LEU A 15 7.33 -0.07 16.77
N VAL A 16 8.46 0.43 16.28
CA VAL A 16 8.53 1.11 14.98
C VAL A 16 8.11 0.18 13.86
N ARG A 17 8.65 -1.05 13.82
CA ARG A 17 8.27 -2.04 12.79
C ARG A 17 6.77 -2.35 12.79
N ARG A 18 6.16 -2.43 13.97
CA ARG A 18 4.71 -2.63 14.11
C ARG A 18 3.91 -1.41 13.66
N ALA A 19 4.36 -0.20 13.98
CA ALA A 19 3.74 1.03 13.49
C ALA A 19 3.82 1.14 11.96
N GLU A 20 4.95 0.75 11.36
CA GLU A 20 5.12 0.65 9.91
C GLU A 20 4.21 -0.39 9.25
N ALA A 21 3.91 -1.49 9.95
CA ALA A 21 2.95 -2.49 9.52
C ALA A 21 1.48 -2.04 9.67
N GLY A 22 1.22 -0.90 10.31
CA GLY A 22 -0.11 -0.32 10.48
C GLY A 22 -0.69 -0.40 11.89
N ASP A 23 0.07 -0.88 12.88
CA ASP A 23 -0.38 -0.86 14.28
C ASP A 23 -0.35 0.57 14.84
N GLU A 24 -1.43 0.98 15.49
CA GLU A 24 -1.45 2.25 16.22
C GLU A 24 -0.73 2.10 17.57
N ILE A 25 0.36 2.84 17.78
CA ILE A 25 1.16 2.77 19.01
C ILE A 25 1.30 4.15 19.64
N ILE A 26 0.78 4.29 20.85
CA ILE A 26 0.83 5.51 21.64
C ILE A 26 1.84 5.34 22.77
N LEU A 27 2.83 6.22 22.81
CA LEU A 27 3.78 6.32 23.91
C LEU A 27 3.20 7.19 25.02
N THR A 28 3.25 6.70 26.25
CA THR A 28 2.72 7.40 27.43
C THR A 28 3.85 7.85 28.35
N ARG A 29 3.64 8.99 29.01
CA ARG A 29 4.50 9.48 30.08
C ARG A 29 3.65 9.68 31.33
N HIS A 30 4.04 9.05 32.43
CA HIS A 30 3.26 9.08 33.68
C HIS A 30 1.79 8.65 33.49
N GLY A 31 1.53 7.67 32.62
CA GLY A 31 0.18 7.18 32.33
C GLY A 31 -0.63 8.04 31.36
N HIS A 32 -0.11 9.18 30.91
CA HIS A 32 -0.79 10.04 29.94
C HIS A 32 -0.21 9.85 28.54
N ALA A 33 -1.07 9.81 27.52
CA ALA A 33 -0.66 9.79 26.13
C ALA A 33 0.20 11.02 25.82
N ALA A 34 1.43 10.79 25.34
CA ALA A 34 2.39 11.84 25.07
C ALA A 34 2.71 11.95 23.58
N VAL A 35 2.87 10.82 22.88
CA VAL A 35 3.25 10.77 21.47
C VAL A 35 2.56 9.59 20.77
N LEU A 36 2.24 9.74 19.49
CA LEU A 36 1.79 8.66 18.61
C LEU A 36 2.91 8.31 17.62
N LEU A 37 3.26 7.03 17.51
CA LEU A 37 4.15 6.53 16.45
C LEU A 37 3.32 6.33 15.18
N VAL A 38 3.67 7.09 14.14
CA VAL A 38 3.06 6.98 12.81
C VAL A 38 4.14 6.71 11.77
N PRO A 39 3.89 5.82 10.80
CA PRO A 39 4.84 5.62 9.71
C PRO A 39 4.90 6.85 8.82
N VAL A 40 6.12 7.23 8.41
CA VAL A 40 6.33 8.33 7.46
C VAL A 40 5.88 7.92 6.06
N ALA A 41 6.18 6.68 5.66
CA ALA A 41 5.67 6.06 4.45
C ALA A 41 4.77 4.90 4.85
N ALA A 42 3.45 5.09 4.77
CA ALA A 42 2.51 4.02 5.04
C ALA A 42 2.71 2.90 4.02
N VAL A 43 3.02 1.69 4.49
CA VAL A 43 2.96 0.50 3.63
C VAL A 43 1.50 0.36 3.21
N ALA A 44 1.22 0.46 1.92
CA ALA A 44 -0.12 0.31 1.42
C ALA A 44 -0.61 -1.10 1.76
N ASP A 45 -1.49 -1.21 2.76
CA ASP A 45 -2.06 -2.49 3.14
C ASP A 45 -2.85 -3.07 1.95
N LYS A 46 -2.99 -4.40 1.90
CA LYS A 46 -3.64 -5.09 0.77
C LYS A 46 -5.05 -4.55 0.50
N LYS A 47 -5.79 -4.16 1.55
CA LYS A 47 -7.16 -3.65 1.44
C LYS A 47 -7.15 -2.22 0.88
N SER A 48 -6.29 -1.35 1.37
CA SER A 48 -6.08 0.01 0.86
C SER A 48 -5.60 -0.01 -0.59
N ARG A 49 -4.68 -0.91 -0.94
CA ARG A 49 -4.24 -1.10 -2.33
C ARG A 49 -5.39 -1.55 -3.23
N SER A 50 -6.17 -2.54 -2.80
CA SER A 50 -7.32 -3.03 -3.55
C SER A 50 -8.40 -1.94 -3.72
N ALA A 51 -8.66 -1.16 -2.67
CA ALA A 51 -9.59 -0.04 -2.72
C ALA A 51 -9.13 1.06 -3.67
N THR A 52 -7.83 1.36 -3.70
CA THR A 52 -7.25 2.31 -4.65
C THR A 52 -7.37 1.81 -6.09
N LEU A 53 -7.04 0.54 -6.35
CA LEU A 53 -7.20 -0.06 -7.68
C LEU A 53 -8.66 -0.04 -8.15
N GLU A 54 -9.60 -0.31 -7.25
CA GLU A 54 -11.04 -0.28 -7.56
C GLU A 54 -11.52 1.14 -7.90
N LYS A 55 -11.04 2.16 -7.16
CA LYS A 55 -11.32 3.56 -7.49
C LYS A 55 -10.80 3.94 -8.86
N VAL A 56 -9.56 3.54 -9.19
CA VAL A 56 -8.97 3.79 -10.51
C VAL A 56 -9.79 3.11 -11.60
N ARG A 57 -10.15 1.83 -11.43
CA ARG A 57 -10.99 1.08 -12.37
C ARG A 57 -12.32 1.77 -12.63
N LYS A 58 -13.02 2.23 -11.59
CA LYS A 58 -14.28 2.99 -11.73
C LYS A 58 -14.09 4.31 -12.45
N ALA A 59 -13.00 5.03 -12.15
CA ALA A 59 -12.71 6.31 -12.78
C ALA A 59 -12.45 6.19 -14.29
N VAL A 60 -11.89 5.07 -14.74
CA VAL A 60 -11.59 4.81 -16.16
C VAL A 60 -12.61 3.91 -16.87
N ALA A 61 -13.65 3.44 -16.17
CA ALA A 61 -14.60 2.46 -16.69
C ALA A 61 -15.34 2.93 -17.97
N ASN A 62 -15.58 4.24 -18.08
CA ASN A 62 -16.27 4.84 -19.22
C ASN A 62 -15.30 5.46 -20.24
N LYS A 63 -13.98 5.27 -20.05
CA LYS A 63 -12.99 5.78 -20.99
C LYS A 63 -12.98 4.87 -22.21
N THR A 64 -13.13 5.45 -23.40
CA THR A 64 -12.99 4.72 -24.67
C THR A 64 -11.55 4.23 -24.82
N ASN A 65 -11.37 2.95 -25.13
CA ASN A 65 -10.08 2.37 -25.48
C ASN A 65 -9.96 2.37 -27.00
N ASP A 66 -9.05 3.18 -27.54
CA ASP A 66 -8.81 3.31 -28.97
C ASP A 66 -7.81 2.27 -29.51
N GLY A 67 -7.51 1.24 -28.72
CA GLY A 67 -6.49 0.22 -29.02
C GLY A 67 -6.99 -1.21 -28.83
N PRO A 68 -6.20 -2.22 -29.26
CA PRO A 68 -6.53 -3.63 -29.09
C PRO A 68 -6.70 -3.99 -27.62
N ASP A 69 -7.54 -4.98 -27.35
CA ASP A 69 -7.73 -5.47 -25.98
C ASP A 69 -6.46 -6.14 -25.43
N ALA A 70 -6.51 -6.53 -24.16
CA ALA A 70 -5.37 -7.15 -23.51
C ALA A 70 -4.90 -8.44 -24.19
N ALA A 71 -5.82 -9.22 -24.78
CA ALA A 71 -5.49 -10.46 -25.47
C ALA A 71 -4.73 -10.20 -26.77
N HIS A 72 -5.00 -9.06 -27.42
CA HIS A 72 -4.43 -8.68 -28.72
C HIS A 72 -3.38 -7.57 -28.63
N SER A 73 -2.95 -7.21 -27.42
CA SER A 73 -2.03 -6.07 -27.18
C SER A 73 -0.63 -6.24 -27.78
N GLN A 74 -0.28 -7.45 -28.20
CA GLN A 74 1.03 -7.83 -28.73
C GLN A 74 0.98 -8.38 -30.15
N ASP A 75 -0.20 -8.36 -30.79
CA ASP A 75 -0.37 -8.93 -32.14
C ASP A 75 0.55 -8.23 -33.16
N PHE A 76 0.89 -6.96 -32.94
CA PHE A 76 1.83 -6.21 -33.78
C PHE A 76 3.27 -6.75 -33.76
N LEU A 77 3.62 -7.65 -32.83
CA LEU A 77 4.94 -8.27 -32.75
C LEU A 77 5.06 -9.52 -33.65
N TYR A 78 3.96 -9.96 -34.25
CA TYR A 78 3.89 -11.20 -34.99
C TYR A 78 3.25 -10.98 -36.37
N ASP A 79 3.81 -11.61 -37.40
CA ASP A 79 3.23 -11.62 -38.73
C ASP A 79 1.95 -12.48 -38.80
N GLU A 80 1.31 -12.52 -39.96
CA GLU A 80 0.09 -13.32 -40.21
C GLU A 80 0.27 -14.83 -40.00
N ASN A 81 1.51 -15.32 -39.92
CA ASN A 81 1.86 -16.71 -39.65
C ASN A 81 2.27 -16.95 -38.18
N GLY A 82 2.26 -15.90 -37.35
CA GLY A 82 2.65 -15.95 -35.94
C GLY A 82 4.17 -15.94 -35.72
N LEU A 83 4.96 -15.55 -36.71
CA LEU A 83 6.41 -15.39 -36.59
C LEU A 83 6.77 -13.96 -36.17
N PRO A 84 7.82 -13.74 -35.36
CA PRO A 84 8.27 -12.40 -35.03
C PRO A 84 8.68 -11.61 -36.29
N GLU A 85 8.17 -10.38 -36.42
CA GLU A 85 8.64 -9.39 -37.42
C GLU A 85 9.99 -8.75 -37.04
#